data_AF-O61683-F1
#
_entry.id   AF-O61683-F1
#
_cell.length_a   1.000
_cell.length_b   1.000
_cell.length_c   1.000
_cell.angle_alpha   90.00
_cell.angle_beta   90.00
_cell.angle_gamma   90.00
#
_symmetry.space_group_name_H-M   'P 1'
#
loop_
_entity.id
_entity.type
_entity.pdbx_description
1 polymer ?
#
loop_
_entity_poly.entity_id
_entity_poly.type
_entity_poly.pdbx_seq_one_letter_code
_entity_poly.pdbx_strand_id
1 'polypeptide(L)'
;PVKVNGEVLGFAKGLHGFHVHEFGDKTNGCMSSGPHFNPRNKEHGAPTDENRHLGDLGNIQAAGDSPTAVSITDSKITLFGADSIIGRTVVVHA
;
A
#
# COMPACT_ATOMS: atom_id res chain seq x y z
N PRO A 1 -10.71 -11.51 3.56
CA PRO A 1 -9.43 -10.84 3.89
C PRO A 1 -8.39 -11.17 2.82
N VAL A 2 -7.61 -10.18 2.40
CA VAL A 2 -6.53 -10.35 1.42
C VAL A 2 -5.20 -10.46 2.17
N LYS A 3 -4.34 -11.38 1.72
CA LYS A 3 -2.97 -11.52 2.24
C LYS A 3 -2.00 -10.99 1.20
N VAL A 4 -1.19 -10.02 1.60
CA VAL A 4 -0.10 -9.45 0.80
C VAL A 4 1.20 -10.02 1.33
N ASN A 5 1.87 -10.84 0.52
CA ASN A 5 3.17 -11.44 0.84
C ASN A 5 4.18 -11.10 -0.24
N GLY A 6 5.41 -10.82 0.15
CA GLY A 6 6.49 -10.53 -0.79
C GLY A 6 7.76 -10.09 -0.08
N GLU A 7 8.69 -9.59 -0.88
CA GLU A 7 10.00 -9.12 -0.42
C GLU A 7 10.39 -7.89 -1.23
N VAL A 8 10.94 -6.89 -0.55
CA VAL A 8 11.46 -5.68 -1.19
C VAL A 8 12.89 -5.40 -0.72
N LEU A 9 13.70 -4.78 -1.58
CA LEU A 9 15.14 -4.60 -1.40
C LEU A 9 15.51 -3.11 -1.48
N GLY A 10 16.64 -2.74 -0.90
CA GLY A 10 17.23 -1.40 -1.07
C GLY A 10 16.60 -0.29 -0.22
N PHE A 11 15.94 -0.66 0.89
CA PHE A 11 15.35 0.29 1.83
C PHE A 11 16.33 0.61 2.96
N ALA A 12 16.30 1.85 3.47
CA ALA A 12 17.03 2.20 4.67
C ALA A 12 16.46 1.46 5.88
N LYS A 13 17.20 1.37 6.99
CA LYS A 13 16.65 0.82 8.23
C LYS A 13 15.55 1.75 8.75
N GLY A 14 14.32 1.25 8.89
CA GLY A 14 13.21 2.07 9.34
C GLY A 14 11.84 1.54 8.96
N LEU A 15 10.82 2.28 9.38
CA LEU A 15 9.44 2.09 8.92
C LEU A 15 9.25 2.82 7.60
N HIS A 16 8.69 2.13 6.62
CA HIS A 16 8.37 2.68 5.31
C HIS A 16 6.89 2.51 5.02
N GLY A 17 6.21 3.59 4.64
CA GLY A 17 4.79 3.58 4.33
C GLY A 17 4.50 2.66 3.16
N PHE A 18 3.47 1.84 3.25
CA PHE A 18 3.11 0.86 2.23
C PHE A 18 1.65 1.08 1.83
N HIS A 19 1.41 1.56 0.62
CA HIS A 19 0.09 2.00 0.19
C HIS A 19 -0.28 1.48 -1.19
N VAL A 20 -1.57 1.21 -1.39
CA VAL A 20 -2.16 1.10 -2.74
C VAL A 20 -2.61 2.48 -3.18
N HIS A 21 -2.06 2.97 -4.29
CA HIS A 21 -2.42 4.23 -4.91
C HIS A 21 -3.51 4.06 -5.96
N GLU A 22 -4.19 5.14 -6.32
CA GLU A 22 -5.40 5.11 -7.12
C GLU A 22 -5.18 4.54 -8.52
N PHE A 23 -4.09 4.91 -9.19
CA PHE A 23 -3.88 4.58 -10.60
C PHE A 23 -2.77 3.55 -10.80
N GLY A 24 -2.97 2.71 -11.82
CA GLY A 24 -1.93 1.85 -12.40
C GLY A 24 -0.94 2.58 -13.30
N ASP A 25 -1.07 3.90 -13.42
CA ASP A 25 -0.30 4.73 -14.34
C ASP A 25 1.13 4.95 -13.84
N LYS A 26 2.09 4.62 -14.69
CA LYS A 26 3.54 4.71 -14.44
C LYS A 26 4.25 5.60 -15.47
N THR A 27 3.51 6.35 -16.30
CA THR A 27 4.06 7.21 -17.34
C THR A 27 4.97 8.30 -16.80
N ASN A 28 4.77 8.72 -15.55
CA ASN A 28 5.63 9.67 -14.84
C ASN A 28 6.14 9.08 -13.51
N GLY A 29 6.62 7.84 -13.56
CA GLY A 29 7.11 7.12 -12.37
C GLY A 29 6.03 6.97 -11.30
N CYS A 30 6.39 7.19 -10.03
CA CYS A 30 5.43 7.09 -8.92
C CYS A 30 4.44 8.26 -8.89
N MET A 31 4.75 9.41 -9.50
CA MET A 31 3.88 10.59 -9.46
C MET A 31 2.55 10.35 -10.17
N SER A 32 2.56 9.57 -11.26
CA SER A 32 1.35 9.22 -12.01
C SER A 32 0.45 8.21 -11.29
N SER A 33 0.91 7.59 -10.19
CA SER A 33 0.08 6.65 -9.41
C SER A 33 -1.08 7.37 -8.68
N GLY A 34 -1.01 8.70 -8.54
CA GLY A 34 -2.06 9.51 -7.92
C GLY A 34 -2.04 9.43 -6.39
N PRO A 35 -3.14 9.78 -5.71
CA PRO A 35 -3.26 9.71 -4.25
C PRO A 35 -3.43 8.26 -3.76
N HIS A 36 -3.51 8.08 -2.44
CA HIS A 36 -3.90 6.79 -1.85
C HIS A 36 -5.28 6.39 -2.36
N PHE A 37 -5.49 5.10 -2.61
CA PHE A 37 -6.78 4.63 -3.10
C PHE A 37 -7.88 4.81 -2.03
N ASN A 38 -8.81 5.73 -2.29
CA ASN A 38 -9.84 6.14 -1.35
C ASN A 38 -11.24 6.25 -2.00
N PRO A 39 -11.87 5.12 -2.38
CA PRO A 39 -13.17 5.14 -3.06
C PRO A 39 -14.33 5.61 -2.16
N ARG A 40 -14.11 5.71 -0.85
CA ARG A 40 -15.12 6.07 0.16
C ARG A 40 -14.93 7.46 0.77
N ASN A 41 -13.99 8.24 0.24
CA ASN A 41 -13.67 9.60 0.71
C ASN A 41 -13.49 9.69 2.23
N LYS A 42 -12.71 8.76 2.78
CA LYS A 42 -12.32 8.71 4.20
C LYS A 42 -11.05 9.52 4.45
N GLU A 43 -10.73 9.75 5.72
CA GLU A 43 -9.42 10.30 6.10
C GLU A 43 -8.35 9.20 6.10
N HIS A 44 -7.08 9.60 6.11
CA HIS A 44 -5.97 8.66 6.29
C HIS A 44 -5.99 8.07 7.70
N GLY A 45 -5.62 6.79 7.85
CA GLY A 45 -5.59 6.13 9.15
C GLY A 45 -4.74 4.87 9.18
N ALA A 46 -4.58 4.30 10.38
CA ALA A 46 -3.90 3.03 10.54
C ALA A 46 -4.72 1.89 9.91
N PRO A 47 -4.10 0.76 9.54
CA PRO A 47 -4.83 -0.36 8.92
C PRO A 47 -5.98 -0.90 9.77
N THR A 48 -5.88 -0.79 11.10
CA THR A 48 -6.92 -1.24 12.03
C THR A 48 -8.05 -0.22 12.23
N ASP A 49 -7.89 1.02 11.77
CA ASP A 49 -8.85 2.08 12.02
C ASP A 49 -10.08 1.92 11.12
N GLU A 50 -11.27 2.23 11.66
CA GLU A 50 -12.48 2.23 10.85
C GLU A 50 -12.47 3.35 9.79
N ASN A 51 -11.96 4.52 10.17
CA ASN A 51 -11.71 5.64 9.28
C ASN A 51 -10.26 5.57 8.76
N ARG A 52 -10.10 5.09 7.52
CA ARG A 52 -8.84 5.05 6.78
C ARG A 52 -9.12 5.04 5.28
N HIS A 53 -8.14 5.38 4.45
CA HIS A 53 -8.23 5.08 3.03
C HIS A 53 -8.22 3.55 2.84
N LEU A 54 -8.83 3.08 1.75
CA LEU A 54 -8.83 1.64 1.46
C LEU A 54 -7.40 1.13 1.21
N GLY A 55 -6.59 1.93 0.52
CA GLY A 55 -5.19 1.63 0.21
C GLY A 55 -4.20 1.78 1.36
N ASP A 56 -4.61 2.21 2.56
CA ASP A 56 -3.70 2.40 3.71
C ASP A 56 -3.32 1.05 4.34
N LEU A 57 -2.14 0.52 4.03
CA LEU A 57 -1.67 -0.78 4.57
C LEU A 57 -0.63 -0.64 5.68
N GLY A 58 -0.37 0.58 6.14
CA GLY A 58 0.52 0.87 7.25
C GLY A 58 1.98 0.90 6.81
N ASN A 59 2.86 0.28 7.59
CA ASN A 59 4.30 0.29 7.33
C ASN A 59 4.87 -1.11 7.17
N ILE A 60 5.91 -1.23 6.35
CA ILE A 60 6.87 -2.33 6.38
C ILE A 60 8.10 -1.89 7.18
N GLN A 61 8.74 -2.82 7.88
CA GLN A 61 9.93 -2.54 8.69
C GLN A 61 11.16 -3.09 7.99
N ALA A 62 11.95 -2.20 7.41
CA ALA A 62 13.21 -2.56 6.79
C ALA A 62 14.33 -2.61 7.84
N ALA A 63 15.23 -3.58 7.68
CA ALA A 63 16.44 -3.70 8.49
C ALA A 63 17.64 -2.96 7.86
N GLY A 64 17.47 -2.40 6.66
CA GLY A 64 18.54 -1.78 5.87
C GLY A 64 19.04 -2.73 4.78
N ASP A 65 20.21 -3.31 5.01
CA ASP A 65 20.97 -4.07 4.00
C ASP A 65 20.43 -5.47 3.70
N SER A 66 19.39 -5.91 4.40
CA SER A 66 18.73 -7.20 4.16
C SER A 66 17.39 -7.00 3.46
N PRO A 67 16.91 -8.02 2.73
CA PRO A 67 15.57 -7.97 2.20
C PRO A 67 14.52 -7.75 3.26
N THR A 68 13.53 -6.92 2.93
CA THR A 68 12.42 -6.57 3.81
C THR A 68 11.22 -7.42 3.44
N ALA A 69 10.86 -8.33 4.34
CA ALA A 69 9.68 -9.17 4.17
C ALA A 69 8.41 -8.31 4.30
N VAL A 70 7.51 -8.46 3.33
CA VAL A 70 6.15 -7.93 3.38
C VAL A 70 5.24 -9.09 3.76
N SER A 71 4.56 -8.97 4.90
CA SER A 71 3.52 -9.93 5.31
C SER A 71 2.39 -9.17 6.00
N ILE A 72 1.39 -8.79 5.22
CA ILE A 72 0.25 -7.99 5.66
C ILE A 72 -1.03 -8.79 5.42
N THR A 73 -1.91 -8.84 6.41
CA THR A 73 -3.28 -9.35 6.24
C THR A 73 -4.24 -8.19 6.44
N ASP A 74 -5.01 -7.88 5.41
CA ASP A 74 -5.92 -6.73 5.41
C ASP A 74 -7.36 -7.17 5.13
N SER A 75 -8.31 -6.60 5.87
CA SER A 75 -9.73 -6.93 5.77
C SER A 75 -10.52 -5.98 4.86
N LYS A 76 -9.93 -4.86 4.41
CA LYS A 76 -10.61 -3.78 3.68
C LYS A 76 -10.32 -3.81 2.20
N ILE A 77 -9.08 -4.08 1.77
CA ILE A 77 -8.76 -4.26 0.36
C ILE A 77 -9.43 -5.52 -0.18
N THR A 78 -9.73 -5.51 -1.47
CA THR A 78 -10.36 -6.62 -2.19
C THR A 78 -9.76 -6.78 -3.58
N LEU A 79 -9.79 -7.98 -4.11
CA LEU A 79 -9.42 -8.28 -5.51
C LEU A 79 -10.64 -8.27 -6.45
N PHE A 80 -11.83 -8.00 -5.92
CA PHE A 80 -13.10 -8.15 -6.63
C PHE A 80 -13.98 -6.92 -6.50
N GLY A 81 -14.87 -6.73 -7.48
CA GLY A 81 -15.86 -5.65 -7.49
C GLY A 81 -15.27 -4.27 -7.78
N ALA A 82 -16.08 -3.23 -7.55
CA ALA A 82 -15.72 -1.84 -7.84
C ALA A 82 -14.51 -1.33 -7.03
N ASP A 83 -14.31 -1.87 -5.82
CA ASP A 83 -13.20 -1.52 -4.94
C ASP A 83 -11.95 -2.39 -5.18
N SER A 84 -11.89 -3.15 -6.27
CA SER A 84 -10.73 -3.99 -6.56
C SER A 84 -9.44 -3.17 -6.65
N ILE A 85 -8.37 -3.71 -6.06
CA ILE A 85 -7.02 -3.15 -6.17
C ILE A 85 -6.26 -3.64 -7.42
N ILE A 86 -6.86 -4.54 -8.21
CA ILE A 86 -6.25 -5.01 -9.47
C ILE A 86 -6.19 -3.86 -10.48
N GLY A 87 -5.03 -3.70 -11.13
CA GLY A 87 -4.78 -2.61 -12.07
C GLY A 87 -4.34 -1.30 -11.41
N ARG A 88 -4.15 -1.29 -10.08
CA ARG A 88 -3.61 -0.16 -9.31
C ARG A 88 -2.13 -0.36 -8.98
N THR A 89 -1.52 0.63 -8.34
CA THR A 89 -0.08 0.61 -8.00
C THR A 89 0.15 0.46 -6.50
N VAL A 90 1.10 -0.38 -6.11
CA VAL A 90 1.66 -0.37 -4.76
C VAL A 90 2.84 0.61 -4.72
N VAL A 91 2.83 1.52 -3.77
CA VAL A 91 3.90 2.51 -3.54
C VAL A 91 4.46 2.31 -2.13
N VAL A 92 5.80 2.30 -2.05
CA VAL A 92 6.53 2.30 -0.78
C VAL A 92 7.13 3.68 -0.58
N HIS A 93 6.84 4.31 0.54
CA HIS A 93 7.31 5.65 0.91
C HIS A 93 8.53 5.57 1.83
N ALA A 94 9.45 6.51 1.66
CA ALA A 94 10.70 6.60 2.42
C ALA A 94 10.46 6.93 3.89
#